data_AF-A0A7V7ZLY5-F1
#
_entry.id   AF-A0A7V7ZLY5-F1
#
_cell.length_a   1.000
_cell.length_b   1.000
_cell.length_c   1.000
_cell.angle_alpha   90.00
_cell.angle_beta   90.00
_cell.angle_gamma   90.00
#
_symmetry.space_group_name_H-M   'P 1'
#
loop_
_entity.id
_entity.type
_entity.pdbx_description
1 polymer ?
#
loop_
_entity_poly.entity_id
_entity_poly.type
_entity_poly.pdbx_seq_one_letter_code
_entity_poly.pdbx_strand_id
1 'polypeptide(L)'
;MTEREPSVGTLVSSIVGDVQALARQEITLAREEIREELTTAKQAGIKLGIAAAVLGVGTLFLLIALAFGLNALFSWPTWAGFTLVGVVAAVVGGIMLAAGQKQAKEVHPVPEKTIETLKENAEWIKDRTTSDRI
;
A
#
# COMPACT_ATOMS: atom_id res chain seq x y z
N MET A 1 24.56 42.06 -43.08
CA MET A 1 24.11 40.69 -42.77
C MET A 1 25.30 39.95 -42.19
N THR A 2 25.30 39.68 -40.89
CA THR A 2 26.30 38.80 -40.28
C THR A 2 25.60 38.03 -39.18
N GLU A 3 24.90 36.97 -39.59
CA GLU A 3 24.41 35.97 -38.65
C GLU A 3 25.63 35.25 -38.08
N ARG A 4 25.91 35.48 -36.79
CA ARG A 4 26.91 34.70 -36.06
C ARG A 4 26.30 33.32 -35.83
N GLU A 5 26.82 32.31 -36.51
CA GLU A 5 26.42 30.92 -36.29
C GLU A 5 26.53 30.59 -34.79
N PRO A 6 25.50 29.96 -34.19
CA PRO A 6 25.54 29.61 -32.77
C PRO A 6 26.75 28.73 -32.51
N SER A 7 27.60 29.16 -31.57
CA SER A 7 28.78 28.40 -31.18
C SER A 7 28.35 27.03 -30.62
N VAL A 8 29.15 26.00 -30.87
CA VAL A 8 28.93 24.62 -30.36
C VAL A 8 28.71 24.62 -28.83
N GLY A 9 29.36 25.53 -28.10
CA GLY A 9 29.16 25.68 -26.65
C GLY A 9 27.77 26.19 -26.26
N THR A 10 27.14 27.01 -27.11
CA THR A 10 25.79 27.53 -26.89
C THR A 10 24.74 26.43 -27.10
N LEU A 11 24.95 25.58 -28.10
CA LEU A 11 24.07 24.43 -28.41
C LEU A 11 24.15 23.34 -27.31
N VAL A 12 25.33 23.08 -26.79
CA VAL A 12 25.50 22.13 -25.67
C VAL A 12 24.83 22.69 -24.40
N SER A 13 24.97 23.99 -24.12
CA SER A 13 24.32 24.64 -22.99
C SER A 13 22.79 24.59 -23.08
N SER A 14 22.20 24.74 -24.26
CA SER A 14 20.76 24.65 -24.43
C SER A 14 20.25 23.22 -24.22
N ILE A 15 20.95 22.21 -24.76
CA ILE A 15 20.56 20.79 -24.58
C ILE A 15 20.61 20.39 -23.09
N VAL A 16 21.62 20.83 -22.34
CA VAL A 16 21.69 20.57 -20.89
C VAL A 16 20.52 21.22 -20.16
N GLY A 17 20.15 22.45 -20.54
CA GLY A 17 18.96 23.13 -20.02
C GLY A 17 17.66 22.37 -20.30
N ASP A 18 17.51 21.86 -21.52
CA ASP A 18 16.33 21.11 -21.95
C ASP A 18 16.22 19.76 -21.22
N VAL A 19 17.33 19.04 -21.03
CA VAL A 19 17.37 17.79 -20.24
C VAL A 19 17.02 18.06 -18.78
N GLN A 20 17.51 19.15 -18.19
CA GLN A 20 17.15 19.53 -16.83
C GLN A 20 15.67 19.90 -16.71
N ALA A 21 15.10 20.57 -17.71
CA ALA A 21 13.68 20.89 -17.76
C ALA A 21 12.82 19.62 -17.87
N LEU A 22 13.21 18.67 -18.73
CA LEU A 22 12.53 17.39 -18.89
C LEU A 22 12.59 16.55 -17.61
N ALA A 23 13.75 16.46 -16.95
CA ALA A 23 13.89 15.74 -15.69
C ALA A 23 12.99 16.32 -14.59
N ARG A 24 12.83 17.65 -14.52
CA ARG A 24 11.89 18.29 -13.59
C ARG A 24 10.43 17.98 -13.93
N GLN A 25 10.09 17.91 -15.22
CA GLN A 25 8.74 17.52 -15.66
C GLN A 25 8.44 16.08 -15.27
N GLU A 26 9.37 15.15 -15.50
CA GLU A 26 9.19 13.74 -15.14
C GLU A 26 8.99 13.56 -13.63
N ILE A 27 9.76 14.27 -12.80
CA ILE A 27 9.56 14.26 -11.34
C ILE A 27 8.19 14.84 -10.96
N THR A 28 7.73 15.86 -11.67
CA THR A 28 6.42 16.49 -11.40
C THR A 28 5.29 15.53 -11.78
N LEU A 29 5.40 14.89 -12.96
CA LEU A 29 4.45 13.89 -13.45
C LEU A 29 4.39 12.68 -12.50
N ALA A 30 5.54 12.12 -12.13
CA ALA A 30 5.62 11.00 -11.19
C ALA A 30 5.02 11.35 -9.83
N ARG A 31 5.21 12.59 -9.34
CA ARG A 31 4.55 13.06 -8.11
C ARG A 31 3.03 13.14 -8.25
N GLU A 32 2.52 13.56 -9.40
CA GLU A 32 1.09 13.61 -9.67
C GLU A 32 0.48 12.21 -9.75
N GLU A 33 1.13 11.29 -10.47
CA GLU A 33 0.68 9.90 -10.58
C GLU A 33 0.64 9.20 -9.23
N ILE A 34 1.70 9.33 -8.41
CA ILE A 34 1.71 8.81 -7.03
C ILE A 34 0.59 9.45 -6.21
N ARG A 35 0.34 10.76 -6.36
CA ARG A 35 -0.74 11.44 -5.63
C ARG A 35 -2.11 10.90 -6.04
N GLU A 36 -2.33 10.68 -7.33
CA GLU A 36 -3.57 10.11 -7.85
C GLU A 36 -3.78 8.68 -7.33
N GLU A 37 -2.76 7.83 -7.40
CA GLU A 37 -2.79 6.47 -6.85
C GLU A 37 -3.11 6.48 -5.35
N LEU A 38 -2.44 7.34 -4.58
CA LEU A 38 -2.70 7.49 -3.15
C LEU A 38 -4.12 7.97 -2.85
N THR A 39 -4.65 8.91 -3.63
CA THR A 39 -6.04 9.37 -3.46
C THR A 39 -7.05 8.27 -3.79
N THR A 40 -6.78 7.48 -4.83
CA THR A 40 -7.61 6.35 -5.23
C THR A 40 -7.58 5.26 -4.18
N ALA A 41 -6.40 4.88 -3.70
CA ALA A 41 -6.21 3.92 -2.63
C ALA A 41 -6.88 4.39 -1.33
N LYS A 42 -6.78 5.68 -0.99
CA LYS A 42 -7.47 6.27 0.17
C LYS A 42 -8.99 6.17 0.04
N GLN A 43 -9.54 6.54 -1.11
CA GLN A 43 -11.00 6.45 -1.34
C GLN A 43 -11.48 5.00 -1.28
N ALA A 44 -10.74 4.06 -1.87
CA ALA A 44 -11.03 2.64 -1.77
C ALA A 44 -10.99 2.17 -0.31
N GLY A 45 -9.95 2.55 0.44
CA GLY A 45 -9.82 2.24 1.86
C GLY A 45 -10.99 2.77 2.71
N ILE A 46 -11.43 4.01 2.46
CA ILE A 46 -12.61 4.58 3.15
C ILE A 46 -13.87 3.79 2.82
N LYS A 47 -14.13 3.51 1.53
CA LYS A 47 -15.32 2.75 1.10
C LYS A 47 -15.33 1.34 1.70
N LEU A 48 -14.20 0.64 1.67
CA LEU A 48 -14.04 -0.67 2.27
C LEU A 48 -14.22 -0.63 3.79
N GLY A 49 -13.67 0.40 4.47
CA GLY A 49 -13.85 0.59 5.90
C GLY A 49 -15.31 0.80 6.30
N ILE A 50 -16.04 1.64 5.55
CA ILE A 50 -17.48 1.85 5.77
C ILE A 50 -18.26 0.56 5.52
N ALA A 51 -17.99 -0.14 4.40
CA ALA A 51 -18.65 -1.40 4.09
C ALA A 51 -18.40 -2.46 5.18
N ALA A 52 -17.16 -2.60 5.64
CA ALA A 52 -16.80 -3.51 6.73
C ALA A 52 -17.50 -3.14 8.04
N ALA A 53 -17.62 -1.85 8.37
CA ALA A 53 -18.34 -1.40 9.55
C ALA A 53 -19.84 -1.74 9.48
N VAL A 54 -20.50 -1.42 8.35
CA VAL A 54 -21.93 -1.71 8.15
C VAL A 54 -22.20 -3.21 8.16
N LEU A 55 -21.39 -3.99 7.45
CA LEU A 55 -21.48 -5.45 7.45
C LEU A 55 -21.20 -6.03 8.83
N GLY A 56 -20.24 -5.48 9.58
CA GLY A 56 -19.95 -5.90 10.95
C GLY A 56 -21.13 -5.70 11.88
N VAL A 57 -21.77 -4.52 11.84
CA VAL A 57 -22.99 -4.24 12.62
C VAL A 57 -24.15 -5.13 12.17
N GLY A 58 -24.37 -5.29 10.87
CA GLY A 58 -25.41 -6.18 10.34
C GLY A 58 -25.21 -7.63 10.76
N THR A 59 -23.97 -8.13 10.70
CA THR A 59 -23.60 -9.47 11.16
C THR A 59 -23.85 -9.63 12.65
N LEU A 60 -23.53 -8.63 13.47
CA LEU A 60 -23.82 -8.66 14.91
C LEU A 60 -25.32 -8.85 15.18
N PHE A 61 -26.18 -8.10 14.49
CA PHE A 61 -27.64 -8.28 14.62
C PHE A 61 -28.11 -9.66 14.15
N LEU A 62 -27.53 -10.20 13.06
CA LEU A 62 -27.84 -11.55 12.60
C LEU A 62 -27.41 -12.62 13.62
N LEU A 63 -26.26 -12.48 14.27
CA LEU A 63 -25.80 -13.40 15.32
C LEU A 63 -26.73 -13.35 16.54
N ILE A 64 -27.17 -12.15 16.94
CA ILE A 64 -28.14 -11.99 18.03
C ILE A 64 -29.48 -12.65 17.66
N ALA A 65 -29.98 -12.39 16.45
CA ALA A 65 -31.22 -13.00 15.96
C ALA A 65 -31.11 -14.53 15.90
N LEU A 66 -29.98 -15.06 15.46
CA LEU A 66 -29.71 -16.50 15.42
C LEU A 66 -29.70 -17.10 16.83
N ALA A 67 -29.06 -16.46 17.80
CA ALA A 67 -29.03 -16.91 19.19
C ALA A 67 -30.45 -16.96 19.79
N PHE A 68 -31.27 -15.93 19.55
CA PHE A 68 -32.67 -15.94 19.97
C PHE A 68 -33.50 -17.00 19.22
N GLY A 69 -33.27 -17.20 17.92
CA GLY A 69 -33.94 -18.23 17.13
C GLY A 69 -33.64 -19.65 17.63
N LEU A 70 -32.38 -19.94 17.96
CA LEU A 70 -31.95 -21.20 18.59
C LEU A 70 -32.63 -21.39 19.95
N ASN A 71 -32.67 -20.34 20.76
CA ASN A 71 -33.35 -20.37 22.05
C ASN A 71 -34.84 -20.75 21.91
N ALA A 72 -35.54 -20.11 20.96
CA ALA A 72 -36.95 -20.37 20.70
C ALA A 72 -37.20 -21.77 20.11
N LEU A 73 -36.34 -22.24 19.22
CA LEU A 73 -36.50 -23.54 18.54
C LEU A 73 -36.25 -24.73 19.47
N PHE A 74 -35.24 -24.63 20.34
CA PHE A 74 -34.83 -25.73 21.22
C PHE A 74 -35.33 -25.58 22.67
N SER A 75 -36.09 -24.52 22.97
CA SER A 75 -36.55 -24.19 24.34
C SER A 75 -35.41 -24.15 25.35
N TRP A 76 -34.25 -23.67 24.93
CA TRP A 76 -33.07 -23.58 25.77
C TRP A 76 -33.18 -22.43 26.78
N PRO A 77 -32.29 -22.39 27.79
CA PRO A 77 -32.02 -21.17 28.51
C PRO A 77 -31.40 -20.13 27.57
N THR A 78 -31.78 -18.86 27.70
CA THR A 78 -31.34 -17.78 26.82
C THR A 78 -29.82 -17.76 26.63
N TRP A 79 -29.06 -17.96 27.72
CA TRP A 79 -27.59 -17.96 27.68
C TRP A 79 -26.98 -19.06 26.82
N ALA A 80 -27.64 -20.21 26.64
CA ALA A 80 -27.11 -21.34 25.89
C ALA A 80 -27.05 -21.05 24.37
N GLY A 81 -28.06 -20.37 23.83
CA GLY A 81 -28.05 -19.95 22.42
C GLY A 81 -26.93 -18.95 22.13
N PHE A 82 -26.75 -17.95 23.00
CA PHE A 82 -25.68 -16.96 22.86
C PHE A 82 -24.28 -17.56 23.02
N THR A 83 -24.09 -18.48 23.98
CA THR A 83 -22.80 -19.15 24.17
C THR A 83 -22.42 -20.01 22.97
N LEU A 84 -23.36 -20.79 22.41
CA LEU A 84 -23.08 -21.59 21.22
C LEU A 84 -22.68 -20.71 20.02
N VAL A 85 -23.50 -19.71 19.70
CA VAL A 85 -23.23 -18.79 18.58
C VAL A 85 -21.93 -18.03 18.81
N GLY A 86 -21.67 -17.57 20.05
CA GLY A 86 -20.44 -16.88 20.44
C GLY A 86 -19.20 -17.74 20.27
N VAL A 87 -19.24 -19.02 20.69
CA VAL A 87 -18.11 -19.96 20.51
C VAL A 87 -17.84 -20.21 19.03
N VAL A 88 -18.88 -20.46 18.22
CA VAL A 88 -18.71 -20.66 16.77
C VAL A 88 -18.12 -19.41 16.12
N ALA A 89 -18.63 -18.22 16.45
CA ALA A 89 -18.11 -16.96 15.92
C ALA A 89 -16.66 -16.71 16.36
N ALA A 90 -16.30 -17.04 17.60
CA ALA A 90 -14.94 -16.90 18.11
C ALA A 90 -13.95 -17.84 17.39
N VAL A 91 -14.35 -19.08 17.09
CA VAL A 91 -13.54 -20.02 16.32
C VAL A 91 -13.32 -19.51 14.90
N VAL A 92 -14.38 -19.11 14.21
CA VAL A 92 -14.28 -18.56 12.84
C VAL A 92 -13.40 -17.30 12.84
N GLY A 93 -13.65 -16.37 13.77
CA GLY A 93 -12.85 -15.15 13.92
C GLY A 93 -11.38 -15.44 14.22
N GLY A 94 -11.09 -16.43 15.08
CA GLY A 94 -9.74 -16.87 15.39
C GLY A 94 -9.00 -17.42 14.17
N ILE A 95 -9.67 -18.25 13.35
CA ILE A 95 -9.10 -18.79 12.10
C ILE A 95 -8.81 -17.65 11.11
N MET A 96 -9.77 -16.73 10.90
CA MET A 96 -9.59 -15.59 10.01
C MET A 96 -8.45 -14.67 10.47
N LEU A 97 -8.35 -14.42 11.79
CA LEU A 97 -7.28 -13.62 12.36
C LEU A 97 -5.91 -14.28 12.17
N ALA A 98 -5.81 -15.59 12.40
CA ALA A 98 -4.57 -16.34 12.17
C ALA A 98 -4.16 -16.33 10.69
N ALA A 99 -5.11 -16.55 9.77
CA ALA A 99 -4.87 -16.48 8.33
C ALA A 99 -4.47 -15.08 7.86
N GLY A 100 -5.11 -14.04 8.41
CA GLY A 100 -4.78 -12.64 8.14
C GLY A 100 -3.37 -12.28 8.63
N GLN A 101 -3.01 -12.69 9.85
CA GLN A 101 -1.67 -12.49 10.40
C GLN A 101 -0.59 -13.20 9.57
N LYS A 102 -0.88 -14.40 9.05
CA LYS A 102 0.04 -15.10 8.18
C LYS A 102 0.28 -14.35 6.87
N GLN A 103 -0.79 -13.93 6.19
CA GLN A 103 -0.70 -13.16 4.95
C GLN A 103 -0.01 -11.81 5.17
N ALA A 104 -0.31 -11.11 6.27
CA ALA A 104 0.32 -9.83 6.59
C ALA A 104 1.84 -9.95 6.79
N LYS A 105 2.33 -11.10 7.28
CA LYS A 105 3.77 -11.35 7.41
C LYS A 105 4.46 -11.64 6.06
N GLU A 106 3.70 -12.05 5.05
CA GLU A 106 4.23 -12.35 3.70
C GLU A 106 4.32 -11.08 2.83
N VAL A 107 3.61 -10.01 3.20
CA VAL A 107 3.71 -8.71 2.52
C VAL A 107 4.99 -8.01 2.96
N HIS A 108 5.92 -7.86 2.02
CA HIS A 108 7.14 -7.05 2.19
C HIS A 108 6.88 -5.67 1.55
N PRO A 109 6.50 -4.63 2.32
CA PRO A 109 6.16 -3.31 1.78
C PRO A 109 7.37 -2.56 1.21
N VAL A 110 8.58 -3.04 1.49
CA VAL A 110 9.82 -2.48 0.97
C VAL A 110 10.46 -3.55 0.08
N PRO A 111 10.71 -3.28 -1.21
CA PRO A 111 11.37 -4.24 -2.09
C PRO A 111 12.83 -4.39 -1.66
N GLU A 112 13.12 -5.41 -0.86
CA GLU A 112 14.44 -5.68 -0.28
C GLU A 112 15.52 -5.80 -1.36
N LYS A 113 15.19 -6.48 -2.47
CA LYS A 113 16.03 -6.60 -3.67
C LYS A 113 16.43 -5.25 -4.26
N THR A 114 15.51 -4.29 -4.28
CA THR A 114 15.77 -2.93 -4.79
C THR A 114 16.66 -2.16 -3.84
N ILE A 115 16.46 -2.29 -2.52
CA ILE A 115 17.36 -1.64 -1.53
C ILE A 115 18.77 -2.22 -1.59
N GLU A 116 18.90 -3.54 -1.73
CA GLU A 116 20.19 -4.22 -1.86
C GLU A 116 20.94 -3.75 -3.11
N THR A 117 20.25 -3.70 -4.25
CA THR A 117 20.82 -3.19 -5.51
C THR A 117 21.23 -1.72 -5.40
N LEU A 118 20.44 -0.88 -4.71
CA LEU A 118 20.78 0.53 -4.47
C LEU A 118 22.00 0.70 -3.57
N LYS A 119 22.19 -0.19 -2.57
CA LYS A 119 23.39 -0.21 -1.73
C LYS A 119 24.63 -0.61 -2.51
N GLU A 120 24.57 -1.70 -3.28
CA GLU A 120 25.69 -2.15 -4.12
C GLU A 120 26.13 -1.06 -5.11
N ASN A 121 25.16 -0.40 -5.76
CA ASN A 121 25.45 0.70 -6.68
C ASN A 121 26.12 1.89 -5.98
N ALA A 122 25.70 2.22 -4.75
CA ALA A 122 26.33 3.29 -3.96
C ALA A 122 27.76 2.93 -3.54
N GLU A 123 27.99 1.66 -3.19
CA GLU A 123 29.32 1.15 -2.83
C GLU A 123 30.28 1.20 -4.00
N TRP A 124 29.84 0.77 -5.20
CA TRP A 124 30.64 0.81 -6.42
C TRP A 124 31.05 2.23 -6.83
N ILE A 125 30.17 3.22 -6.67
CA ILE A 125 30.47 4.64 -6.94
C ILE A 125 31.50 5.20 -5.95
N LYS A 126 31.40 4.80 -4.68
CA LYS A 126 32.33 5.22 -3.62
C LYS A 126 33.73 4.65 -3.82
N ASP A 127 33.81 3.40 -4.30
CA ASP A 127 35.09 2.73 -4.56
C ASP A 127 35.82 3.36 -5.77
N ARG A 128 35.07 3.70 -6.83
CA ARG A 128 35.65 4.43 -7.99
C ARG A 128 36.20 5.80 -7.66
N THR A 129 35.55 6.56 -6.78
CA THR A 129 36.01 7.91 -6.40
C THR A 129 37.21 7.89 -5.45
N THR A 130 37.45 6.76 -4.77
CA THR A 130 38.64 6.57 -3.91
C THR A 130 39.83 6.03 -4.72
N SER A 131 39.57 5.17 -5.72
CA SER A 131 40.61 4.62 -6.60
C SER A 131 41.22 5.61 -7.60
N ASP A 132 40.53 6.72 -7.91
CA ASP A 132 41.02 7.77 -8.82
C ASP A 132 41.88 8.85 -8.11
N ARG A 133 42.17 8.66 -6.81
CA ARG A 133 42.91 9.62 -5.96
C ARG A 133 44.28 9.10 -5.49
N ILE A 134 44.75 7.96 -6.00
CA ILE A 134 46.07 7.36 -5.73
C ILE A 134 46.81 7.21 -7.05
#